data_AF-A0A3N0XXT3-F1
#
_entry.id   AF-A0A3N0XXT3-F1
#
_cell.length_a   1.000
_cell.length_b   1.000
_cell.length_c   1.000
_cell.angle_alpha   90.00
_cell.angle_beta   90.00
_cell.angle_gamma   90.00
#
_symmetry.space_group_name_H-M   'P 1'
#
loop_
_entity.id
_entity.type
_entity.pdbx_description
1 polymer ?
#
loop_
_entity_poly.entity_id
_entity_poly.type
_entity_poly.pdbx_seq_one_letter_code
_entity_poly.pdbx_strand_id
1 'polypeptide(L)'
;CKECLCSAPPPKISDLMNDEDLLYTLRLKLDPTHCTVKNWKNFASRWGMSYDELTLLEQRTHGATYHSPTQEFLLRYNQKPVTELTELCQLYQRIDVLRLLQRWMENDWPSRWQKAH
;
A
#
# COMPACT_ATOMS: atom_id res chain seq x y z
N CYS A 1 -36.95 -4.19 -12.50
CA CYS A 1 -36.34 -3.31 -11.50
C CYS A 1 -34.93 -2.97 -11.97
N LYS A 2 -34.61 -1.68 -12.05
CA LYS A 2 -33.30 -1.17 -12.47
C LYS A 2 -32.20 -1.79 -11.62
N GLU A 3 -31.17 -2.29 -12.28
CA GLU A 3 -29.95 -2.84 -11.70
C GLU A 3 -29.49 -1.96 -10.53
N CYS A 4 -29.55 -2.52 -9.32
CA CYS A 4 -28.79 -1.99 -8.21
C CYS A 4 -27.32 -2.23 -8.57
N LEU A 5 -26.70 -1.28 -9.27
CA LEU A 5 -25.26 -1.22 -9.45
C LEU A 5 -24.66 -1.13 -8.04
N CYS A 6 -24.38 -2.28 -7.43
CA CYS A 6 -23.60 -2.35 -6.21
C CYS A 6 -22.23 -1.78 -6.57
N SER A 7 -22.01 -0.51 -6.23
CA SER A 7 -20.69 0.09 -6.29
C SER A 7 -19.77 -0.76 -5.44
N ALA A 8 -18.59 -1.09 -5.96
CA ALA A 8 -17.59 -1.80 -5.17
C ALA A 8 -17.34 -1.03 -3.87
N PRO A 9 -17.25 -1.72 -2.72
CA PRO A 9 -16.95 -1.08 -1.45
C PRO A 9 -15.54 -0.46 -1.50
N PRO A 10 -15.20 0.51 -0.63
CA PRO A 10 -13.82 1.01 -0.56
C PRO A 10 -12.83 -0.13 -0.31
N PRO A 11 -11.73 -0.25 -1.11
CA PRO A 11 -10.78 -1.35 -0.97
C PRO A 11 -9.97 -1.20 0.33
N LYS A 12 -9.65 -2.34 0.93
CA LYS A 12 -8.67 -2.46 2.01
C LYS A 12 -7.28 -2.69 1.47
N ILE A 13 -6.27 -2.51 2.33
CA ILE A 13 -4.88 -2.83 1.98
C ILE A 13 -4.73 -4.31 1.58
N SER A 14 -5.47 -5.23 2.20
CA SER A 14 -5.50 -6.64 1.77
C SER A 14 -5.95 -6.82 0.31
N ASP A 15 -6.92 -6.04 -0.16
CA ASP A 15 -7.41 -6.11 -1.54
C ASP A 15 -6.37 -5.60 -2.53
N LEU A 16 -5.68 -4.51 -2.17
CA LEU A 16 -4.54 -3.97 -2.90
C LEU A 16 -3.39 -4.98 -2.96
N MET A 17 -3.12 -5.71 -1.88
CA MET A 17 -2.04 -6.70 -1.83
C MET A 17 -2.32 -7.95 -2.69
N ASN A 18 -3.58 -8.22 -3.04
CA ASN A 18 -3.94 -9.30 -3.97
C ASN A 18 -3.69 -8.92 -5.44
N ASP A 19 -3.30 -7.67 -5.72
CA ASP A 19 -2.87 -7.23 -7.04
C ASP A 19 -1.34 -7.24 -7.11
N GLU A 20 -0.77 -8.32 -7.65
CA GLU A 20 0.69 -8.53 -7.72
C GLU A 20 1.43 -7.43 -8.49
N ASP A 21 0.85 -6.91 -9.58
CA ASP A 21 1.48 -5.85 -10.39
C ASP A 21 1.50 -4.52 -9.65
N LEU A 22 0.39 -4.18 -8.98
CA LEU A 22 0.33 -3.02 -8.10
C LEU A 22 1.29 -3.15 -6.92
N LEU A 23 1.29 -4.30 -6.25
CA LEU A 23 2.17 -4.57 -5.12
C LEU A 23 3.64 -4.47 -5.54
N TYR A 24 4.01 -5.07 -6.67
CA TYR A 24 5.36 -4.96 -7.24
C TYR A 24 5.75 -3.50 -7.50
N THR A 25 4.85 -2.72 -8.10
CA THR A 25 5.10 -1.29 -8.37
C THR A 25 5.26 -0.48 -7.09
N LEU A 26 4.47 -0.76 -6.05
CA LEU A 26 4.59 -0.12 -4.75
C LEU A 26 5.93 -0.45 -4.08
N ARG A 27 6.36 -1.70 -4.14
CA ARG A 27 7.66 -2.17 -3.64
C ARG A 27 8.82 -1.40 -4.28
N LEU A 28 8.82 -1.29 -5.62
CA LEU A 28 9.83 -0.50 -6.34
C LEU A 28 9.86 0.98 -5.92
N LYS A 29 8.70 1.54 -5.56
CA LYS A 29 8.57 2.95 -5.19
C LYS A 29 8.87 3.23 -3.71
N LEU A 30 8.75 2.24 -2.84
CA LEU A 30 8.74 2.46 -1.39
C LEU A 30 9.83 1.71 -0.63
N ASP A 31 10.43 0.61 -1.13
CA ASP A 31 11.29 -0.27 -0.33
C ASP A 31 12.59 0.37 0.17
N PRO A 32 13.53 0.74 -0.70
CA PRO A 32 14.32 1.94 -0.42
C PRO A 32 14.85 2.63 -1.68
N THR A 33 14.72 3.94 -1.72
CA THR A 33 15.58 4.81 -2.54
C THR A 33 15.98 6.00 -1.66
N HIS A 34 17.16 6.58 -1.95
CA HIS A 34 17.79 7.75 -1.35
C HIS A 34 17.10 8.40 -0.12
N CYS A 35 17.88 8.66 0.94
CA CYS A 35 17.42 9.22 2.22
C CYS A 35 16.58 10.53 2.15
N THR A 36 16.56 11.21 1.01
CA THR A 36 15.77 12.42 0.76
C THR A 36 14.31 12.14 0.37
N VAL A 37 13.96 10.91 -0.03
CA VAL A 37 12.61 10.54 -0.45
C VAL A 37 11.91 9.77 0.68
N LYS A 38 10.68 10.20 1.03
CA LYS A 38 9.87 9.53 2.05
C LYS A 38 9.44 8.14 1.56
N ASN A 39 9.58 7.13 2.43
CA ASN A 39 9.45 5.72 2.06
C ASN A 39 8.57 4.95 3.06
N TRP A 40 8.56 3.60 2.99
CA TRP A 40 7.77 2.74 3.88
C TRP A 40 7.96 3.06 5.36
N LYS A 41 9.18 3.42 5.80
CA LYS A 41 9.44 3.73 7.22
C LYS A 41 8.68 4.96 7.69
N ASN A 42 8.60 5.98 6.84
CA ASN A 42 7.87 7.21 7.19
C ASN A 42 6.36 6.93 7.33
N PHE A 43 5.86 6.02 6.50
CA PHE A 43 4.46 5.61 6.51
C PHE A 43 4.15 4.75 7.74
N ALA A 44 4.96 3.71 7.96
CA ALA A 44 4.87 2.83 9.12
C ALA A 44 5.00 3.58 10.45
N SER A 45 5.98 4.49 10.57
CA SER A 45 6.15 5.35 11.74
C SER A 45 4.92 6.22 11.99
N ARG A 46 4.33 6.80 10.94
CA ARG A 46 3.10 7.61 11.06
C ARG A 46 1.90 6.81 11.54
N TRP A 47 1.84 5.53 11.19
CA TRP A 47 0.83 4.59 11.67
C TRP A 47 1.21 3.90 13.00
N GLY A 48 2.22 4.40 13.71
CA GLY A 48 2.51 4.02 15.08
C GLY A 48 3.52 2.88 15.25
N MET A 49 4.21 2.46 14.18
CA MET A 49 5.34 1.53 14.32
C MET A 49 6.49 2.22 15.08
N SER A 50 6.97 1.59 16.15
CA SER A 50 8.06 2.11 16.96
C SER A 50 9.40 2.11 16.22
N TYR A 51 10.37 2.89 16.71
CA TYR A 51 11.71 2.92 16.14
C TYR A 51 12.38 1.53 16.11
N ASP A 52 12.20 0.75 17.17
CA ASP A 52 12.78 -0.59 17.28
C ASP A 52 12.13 -1.55 16.27
N GLU A 53 10.81 -1.48 16.10
CA GLU A 53 10.10 -2.26 15.08
C GLU A 53 10.53 -1.89 13.66
N LEU A 54 10.70 -0.59 13.37
CA LEU A 54 11.18 -0.10 12.08
C LEU A 54 12.62 -0.57 11.80
N THR A 55 13.49 -0.51 12.80
CA THR A 55 14.89 -0.94 12.71
C THR A 55 14.97 -2.44 12.48
N LEU A 56 14.20 -3.22 13.24
CA LEU A 56 14.12 -4.67 13.10
C LEU A 56 13.60 -5.08 11.72
N LEU A 57 12.54 -4.42 11.23
CA LEU A 57 12.00 -4.69 9.90
C LEU A 57 13.03 -4.36 8.82
N GLU A 58 13.69 -3.20 8.90
CA GLU A 58 14.77 -2.86 7.96
C GLU A 58 15.88 -3.91 7.94
N GLN A 59 16.39 -4.31 9.11
CA GLN A 59 17.47 -5.29 9.22
C GLN A 59 17.09 -6.64 8.58
N ARG A 60 15.86 -7.11 8.80
CA ARG A 60 15.35 -8.35 8.21
C ARG A 60 15.31 -8.31 6.69
N THR A 61 15.11 -7.13 6.11
CA THR A 61 14.93 -6.98 4.65
C THR A 61 16.24 -6.89 3.86
N HIS A 62 17.40 -6.91 4.53
CA HIS A 62 18.73 -6.91 3.90
C HIS A 62 19.26 -8.31 3.49
N GLY A 63 18.45 -9.38 3.61
CA GLY A 63 18.84 -10.77 3.31
C GLY A 63 18.26 -11.34 2.01
N ALA A 64 18.93 -12.36 1.43
CA ALA A 64 18.61 -12.96 0.13
C ALA A 64 17.26 -13.71 0.02
N THR A 65 16.54 -13.88 1.13
CA THR A 65 15.31 -14.70 1.23
C THR A 65 14.09 -13.93 1.73
N TYR A 66 14.15 -12.60 1.85
CA TYR A 66 13.17 -11.86 2.64
C TYR A 66 12.17 -11.04 1.82
N HIS A 67 10.96 -10.95 2.35
CA HIS A 67 9.88 -10.11 1.86
C HIS A 67 10.29 -8.64 1.86
N SER A 68 9.71 -7.88 0.94
CA SER A 68 9.89 -6.43 0.85
C SER A 68 9.46 -5.73 2.15
N PRO A 69 10.19 -4.71 2.64
CA PRO A 69 9.75 -3.93 3.80
C PRO A 69 8.40 -3.23 3.58
N THR A 70 8.12 -2.77 2.35
CA THR A 70 6.81 -2.22 1.97
C THR A 70 5.73 -3.29 2.09
N GLN A 71 5.99 -4.52 1.63
CA GLN A 71 5.03 -5.61 1.72
C GLN A 71 4.72 -5.98 3.17
N GLU A 72 5.74 -6.09 4.04
CA GLU A 72 5.56 -6.34 5.48
C GLU A 72 4.81 -5.20 6.19
N PHE A 73 5.13 -3.96 5.84
CA PHE A 73 4.39 -2.78 6.30
C PHE A 73 2.90 -2.88 5.91
N LEU A 74 2.60 -3.12 4.64
CA LEU A 74 1.22 -3.25 4.16
C LEU A 74 0.50 -4.42 4.83
N LEU A 75 1.20 -5.56 5.00
CA LEU A 75 0.66 -6.75 5.65
C LEU A 75 0.21 -6.46 7.08
N ARG A 76 1.02 -5.72 7.85
CA ARG A 76 0.70 -5.38 9.25
C ARG A 76 -0.56 -4.52 9.37
N TYR A 77 -0.85 -3.70 8.36
CA TYR A 77 -1.99 -2.80 8.33
C TYR A 77 -3.06 -3.23 7.31
N ASN A 78 -3.13 -4.52 6.99
CA ASN A 78 -3.96 -5.04 5.89
C ASN A 78 -5.47 -4.74 6.02
N GLN A 79 -5.97 -4.49 7.24
CA GLN A 79 -7.37 -4.16 7.48
C GLN A 79 -7.70 -2.67 7.26
N LYS A 80 -6.71 -1.80 7.16
CA LYS A 80 -6.94 -0.38 6.90
C LYS A 80 -7.49 -0.18 5.49
N PRO A 81 -8.33 0.83 5.26
CA PRO A 81 -8.75 1.21 3.91
C PRO A 81 -7.57 1.80 3.13
N VAL A 82 -7.55 1.60 1.82
CA VAL A 82 -6.53 2.19 0.92
C VAL A 82 -6.54 3.73 0.97
N THR A 83 -7.67 4.34 1.34
CA THR A 83 -7.78 5.81 1.52
C THR A 83 -6.85 6.34 2.62
N GLU A 84 -6.63 5.60 3.71
CA GLU A 84 -5.66 6.03 4.71
C GLU A 84 -4.22 5.98 4.17
N LEU A 85 -3.91 5.06 3.25
CA LEU A 85 -2.61 5.02 2.58
C LEU A 85 -2.45 6.19 1.60
N THR A 86 -3.51 6.60 0.92
CA THR A 86 -3.47 7.79 0.04
C THR A 86 -3.29 9.07 0.85
N GLU A 87 -3.87 9.18 2.04
CA GLU A 87 -3.62 10.29 2.98
C GLU A 87 -2.15 10.39 3.39
N LEU A 88 -1.48 9.26 3.66
CA LEU A 88 -0.02 9.25 3.89
C LEU A 88 0.76 9.73 2.67
N CYS A 89 0.34 9.32 1.46
CA CYS A 89 0.97 9.76 0.23
C CYS A 89 0.83 11.28 0.04
N GLN A 90 -0.33 11.85 0.35
CA GLN A 90 -0.55 13.30 0.31
C GLN A 90 0.33 14.01 1.35
N LEU A 91 0.32 13.56 2.60
CA LEU A 91 1.07 14.12 3.71
C LEU A 91 2.57 14.18 3.43
N TYR A 92 3.13 13.10 2.88
CA TYR A 92 4.54 13.00 2.55
C TYR A 92 4.87 13.42 1.11
N GLN A 93 3.91 14.00 0.39
CA GLN A 93 4.05 14.46 -0.99
C GLN A 93 4.58 13.37 -1.96
N ARG A 94 4.24 12.11 -1.69
CA ARG A 94 4.47 10.98 -2.61
C ARG A 94 3.40 10.94 -3.69
N ILE A 95 3.39 11.98 -4.52
CA ILE A 95 2.39 12.17 -5.59
C ILE A 95 2.45 11.04 -6.63
N ASP A 96 3.63 10.46 -6.83
CA ASP A 96 3.84 9.32 -7.73
C ASP A 96 3.10 8.05 -7.24
N VAL A 97 3.10 7.80 -5.93
CA VAL A 97 2.35 6.70 -5.31
C VAL A 97 0.87 7.05 -5.19
N LEU A 98 0.54 8.30 -4.83
CA LEU A 98 -0.85 8.76 -4.73
C LEU A 98 -1.63 8.54 -6.04
N ARG A 99 -1.07 8.99 -7.18
CA ARG A 99 -1.70 8.84 -8.49
C ARG A 99 -1.84 7.38 -8.91
N LEU A 100 -0.87 6.53 -8.55
CA LEU A 100 -0.94 5.10 -8.79
C LEU A 100 -2.12 4.49 -8.04
N LEU A 101 -2.25 4.77 -6.74
CA LEU A 101 -3.33 4.26 -5.90
C LEU A 101 -4.71 4.77 -6.35
N GLN A 102 -4.84 6.06 -6.66
CA GLN A 102 -6.10 6.63 -7.14
C GLN A 102 -6.55 5.99 -8.46
N ARG A 103 -5.64 5.85 -9.43
CA ARG A 103 -5.95 5.20 -10.71
C ARG A 103 -6.41 3.76 -10.50
N TRP A 104 -5.74 3.02 -9.62
CA TRP A 104 -6.13 1.64 -9.32
C TRP A 104 -7.51 1.57 -8.66
N MET A 105 -7.78 2.42 -7.67
CA MET A 105 -9.08 2.48 -6.99
C MET A 105 -10.23 2.82 -7.94
N GLU A 106 -9.99 3.70 -8.92
CA GLU A 106 -11.01 4.16 -9.88
C GLU A 106 -11.23 3.17 -11.02
N ASN A 107 -10.17 2.55 -11.54
CA ASN A 107 -10.23 1.77 -12.80
C ASN A 107 -10.16 0.26 -12.58
N ASP A 108 -9.31 -0.21 -11.68
CA ASP A 108 -9.01 -1.63 -11.52
C ASP A 108 -9.89 -2.28 -10.45
N TRP A 109 -10.00 -1.63 -9.28
CA TRP A 109 -10.71 -2.19 -8.13
C TRP A 109 -12.18 -2.55 -8.40
N PRO A 110 -13.01 -1.69 -9.04
CA PRO A 110 -14.41 -2.04 -9.29
C PRO A 110 -14.56 -3.32 -10.12
N SER A 111 -13.69 -3.48 -11.13
CA SER A 111 -13.70 -4.66 -11.99
C SER A 111 -13.21 -5.92 -11.26
N ARG A 112 -12.22 -5.78 -10.38
CA ARG A 112 -11.69 -6.88 -9.55
C ARG A 112 -12.73 -7.35 -8.53
N TRP A 113 -13.42 -6.42 -7.88
CA TRP A 113 -14.47 -6.74 -6.92
C TRP A 113 -15.63 -7.51 -7.57
N GLN A 114 -16.10 -7.05 -8.74
CA GLN A 114 -17.16 -7.71 -9.52
C GLN A 114 -16.77 -9.10 -10.04
N LYS A 115 -15.48 -9.39 -10.23
CA LYS A 115 -15.03 -10.73 -10.66
C LYS A 115 -14.92 -11.71 -9.49
N ALA A 116 -14.80 -11.20 -8.27
CA ALA A 116 -14.60 -12.01 -7.07
C ALA A 116 -15.91 -12.29 -6.30
N HIS A 117 -17.00 -11.58 -6.61
CA HIS A 117 -18.30 -11.64 -5.93
C HIS A 117 -19.45 -11.70 -6.93
#